data_AF-A0A960JSE6-F1
#
_entry.id   AF-A0A960JSE6-F1
#
_cell.length_a   1.000
_cell.length_b   1.000
_cell.length_c   1.000
_cell.angle_alpha   90.00
_cell.angle_beta   90.00
_cell.angle_gamma   90.00
#
_symmetry.space_group_name_H-M   'P 1'
#
loop_
_entity.id
_entity.type
_entity.pdbx_description
1 polymer ?
#
loop_
_entity_poly.entity_id
_entity_poly.type
_entity_poly.pdbx_seq_one_letter_code
_entity_poly.pdbx_strand_id
1 'polypeptide(L)'
;APVVTVAAASLVQLAAGDALLPRFVVFSSLIVMPLVNLVVTLPLVASRGRGASRALVLASADQLADLARVTERGMPTMMRIVETVEVAPDDASTVQRLRAAVDAHRPNIVVLADQLLGDRDLAREAAALHADGMRIRTLLGFYEDWFRLVPLSELAEVSLLFDIGEVHSPVYLRLKRLLDIASGVSLGVAFVVAVPFVMIGNLLGNRGPLIYSQARVG
;
A
#
# COMPACT_ATOMS: atom_id res chain seq x y z
N ALA A 1 -4.03 19.83 13.40
CA ALA A 1 -5.45 19.42 13.52
C ALA A 1 -5.64 18.22 14.45
N PRO A 2 -5.05 17.02 14.22
CA PRO A 2 -5.40 15.81 15.00
C PRO A 2 -4.97 15.85 16.48
N VAL A 3 -3.84 16.50 16.79
CA VAL A 3 -3.35 16.66 18.18
C VAL A 3 -4.34 17.46 19.03
N VAL A 4 -4.99 18.48 18.43
CA VAL A 4 -5.97 19.33 19.12
C VAL A 4 -7.25 18.53 19.39
N THR A 5 -7.67 17.69 18.44
CA THR A 5 -8.85 16.81 18.61
C THR A 5 -8.63 15.77 19.70
N VAL A 6 -7.44 15.16 19.74
CA VAL A 6 -7.06 14.18 20.78
C VAL A 6 -6.95 14.86 22.15
N ALA A 7 -6.35 16.05 22.23
CA ALA A 7 -6.26 16.82 23.47
C ALA A 7 -7.65 17.23 23.99
N ALA A 8 -8.54 17.70 23.11
CA ALA A 8 -9.90 18.08 23.47
C ALA A 8 -10.72 16.87 23.95
N ALA A 9 -10.66 15.74 23.24
CA ALA A 9 -11.33 14.50 23.66
C ALA A 9 -10.80 14.01 25.02
N SER A 10 -9.48 14.10 25.25
CA SER A 10 -8.85 13.71 26.51
C SER A 10 -9.28 14.60 27.68
N LEU A 11 -9.41 15.92 27.46
CA LEU A 11 -9.89 16.89 28.45
C LEU A 11 -11.37 16.68 28.81
N VAL A 12 -12.21 16.46 27.80
CA VAL A 12 -13.65 16.14 27.98
C VAL A 12 -13.80 14.86 28.79
N GLN A 13 -12.94 13.87 28.55
CA GLN A 13 -13.00 12.59 29.23
C GLN A 13 -12.44 12.63 30.66
N LEU A 14 -11.43 13.48 30.92
CA LEU A 14 -10.93 13.72 32.26
C LEU A 14 -12.00 14.36 33.16
N ALA A 15 -12.88 15.20 32.58
CA ALA A 15 -14.03 15.79 33.25
C ALA A 15 -15.22 14.80 33.42
N ALA A 16 -15.44 13.91 32.45
CA ALA A 16 -16.54 12.93 32.46
C ALA A 16 -16.23 11.65 33.25
N GLY A 17 -14.97 11.40 33.63
CA GLY A 17 -14.57 10.23 34.41
C GLY A 17 -14.67 8.91 33.64
N ASP A 18 -15.00 7.81 34.32
CA ASP A 18 -15.14 6.47 33.72
C ASP A 18 -16.41 6.28 32.87
N ALA A 19 -17.21 7.33 32.67
CA ALA A 19 -18.49 7.25 31.97
C ALA A 19 -18.37 6.97 30.45
N LEU A 20 -17.18 7.13 29.85
CA LEU A 20 -16.95 6.98 28.41
C LEU A 20 -15.97 5.86 28.06
N LEU A 21 -14.74 5.92 28.57
CA LEU A 21 -13.73 4.85 28.45
C LEU A 21 -12.88 4.79 29.72
N PRO A 22 -12.34 3.61 30.08
CA PRO A 22 -11.45 3.45 31.21
C PRO A 22 -10.25 4.40 31.14
N ARG A 23 -9.88 5.01 32.27
CA ARG A 23 -8.79 6.01 32.37
C ARG A 23 -7.47 5.57 31.74
N PHE A 24 -7.12 4.29 31.81
CA PHE A 24 -5.88 3.77 31.21
C PHE A 24 -5.86 3.89 29.68
N VAL A 25 -7.03 3.84 29.00
CA VAL A 25 -7.17 4.00 27.55
C VAL A 25 -6.89 5.44 27.13
N VAL A 26 -7.30 6.41 27.96
CA VAL A 26 -7.04 7.84 27.71
C VAL A 26 -5.55 8.13 27.84
N PHE A 27 -4.91 7.70 28.93
CA PHE A 27 -3.48 7.92 29.11
C PHE A 27 -2.63 7.20 28.06
N SER A 28 -2.99 5.97 27.69
CA SER A 28 -2.28 5.25 26.63
C SER A 28 -2.48 5.90 25.25
N SER A 29 -3.68 6.38 24.93
CA SER A 29 -3.90 7.10 23.65
C SER A 29 -3.17 8.43 23.56
N LEU A 30 -3.01 9.16 24.68
CA LEU A 30 -2.23 10.41 24.74
C LEU A 30 -0.74 10.18 24.42
N ILE A 31 -0.20 9.00 24.71
CA ILE A 31 1.19 8.63 24.42
C ILE A 31 1.31 8.02 23.02
N VAL A 32 0.38 7.13 22.65
CA VAL A 32 0.44 6.36 21.40
C VAL A 32 0.10 7.22 20.19
N MET A 33 -0.91 8.10 20.26
CA MET A 33 -1.33 8.89 19.09
C MET A 33 -0.28 9.87 18.57
N PRO A 34 0.45 10.63 19.41
CA PRO A 34 1.56 11.45 18.94
C PRO A 34 2.66 10.62 18.27
N LEU A 35 2.99 9.45 18.84
CA LEU A 35 4.02 8.56 18.29
C LEU A 35 3.60 8.01 16.92
N VAL A 36 2.37 7.51 16.80
CA VAL A 36 1.81 7.03 15.53
C VAL A 36 1.74 8.16 14.51
N ASN A 37 1.27 9.35 14.91
CA ASN A 37 1.19 10.50 14.01
C ASN A 37 2.57 10.92 13.51
N LEU A 38 3.57 10.95 14.40
CA LEU A 38 4.96 11.24 14.06
C LEU A 38 5.53 10.22 13.07
N VAL A 39 5.33 8.92 13.30
CA VAL A 39 5.77 7.83 12.40
C VAL A 39 5.10 7.94 11.02
N VAL A 40 3.84 8.36 10.94
CA VAL A 40 3.11 8.51 9.67
C VAL A 40 3.47 9.81 8.95
N THR A 41 3.69 10.90 9.67
CA THR A 41 3.95 12.22 9.07
C THR A 41 5.41 12.47 8.70
N LEU A 42 6.38 11.87 9.41
CA LEU A 42 7.81 11.99 9.09
C LEU A 42 8.13 11.58 7.65
N PRO A 43 7.70 10.41 7.14
CA PRO A 43 7.92 10.02 5.75
C PRO A 43 7.23 10.98 4.77
N LEU A 44 6.05 11.48 5.14
CA LEU A 44 5.26 12.41 4.33
C LEU A 44 5.91 13.80 4.23
N VAL A 45 6.54 14.27 5.30
CA VAL A 45 7.25 15.57 5.34
C VAL A 45 8.65 15.42 4.73
N ALA A 46 9.37 14.34 5.03
CA ALA A 46 10.67 14.03 4.42
C ALA A 46 10.57 13.84 2.91
N SER A 47 9.39 13.48 2.41
CA SER A 47 9.14 13.36 0.99
C SER A 47 8.74 14.68 0.32
N ARG A 48 8.24 15.69 1.05
CA ARG A 48 7.82 17.01 0.50
C ARG A 48 8.94 17.83 -0.17
N GLY A 49 10.19 17.45 -0.02
CA GLY A 49 11.35 18.07 -0.71
C GLY A 49 11.84 17.30 -1.94
N ARG A 50 11.40 16.05 -2.15
CA ARG A 50 11.69 15.30 -3.39
C ARG A 50 10.62 15.67 -4.39
N GLY A 51 10.95 16.50 -5.38
CA GLY A 51 10.03 16.88 -6.45
C GLY A 51 9.34 15.65 -7.05
N ALA A 52 8.07 15.79 -7.44
CA ALA A 52 7.31 14.69 -8.02
C ALA A 52 8.06 14.09 -9.21
N SER A 53 8.21 12.77 -9.24
CA SER A 53 8.81 12.06 -10.35
C SER A 53 7.95 12.24 -11.59
N ARG A 54 8.56 12.75 -12.65
CA ARG A 54 7.98 13.06 -13.95
C ARG A 54 8.28 11.88 -14.88
N ALA A 55 7.31 11.00 -15.05
CA ALA A 55 7.42 9.83 -15.88
C ALA A 55 6.97 10.13 -17.32
N LEU A 56 7.76 9.69 -18.29
CA LEU A 56 7.37 9.55 -19.69
C LEU A 56 7.18 8.06 -19.97
N VAL A 57 6.02 7.65 -20.47
CA VAL A 57 5.71 6.22 -20.67
C VAL A 57 5.60 5.90 -22.16
N LEU A 58 6.31 4.88 -22.61
CA LEU A 58 6.27 4.35 -23.97
C LEU A 58 5.80 2.90 -23.92
N ALA A 59 4.63 2.64 -24.49
CA ALA A 59 3.99 1.34 -24.45
C ALA A 59 3.00 1.18 -25.62
N SER A 60 2.50 -0.04 -25.84
CA SER A 60 1.44 -0.27 -26.82
C SER A 60 0.12 0.39 -26.41
N ALA A 61 -0.81 0.55 -27.36
CA ALA A 61 -2.13 1.14 -27.10
C ALA A 61 -2.87 0.45 -25.94
N ASP A 62 -2.86 -0.89 -25.93
CA ASP A 62 -3.53 -1.69 -24.90
C ASP A 62 -2.92 -1.46 -23.50
N GLN A 63 -1.59 -1.41 -23.43
CA GLN A 63 -0.87 -1.16 -22.18
C GLN A 63 -1.09 0.26 -21.65
N LEU A 64 -1.19 1.25 -22.54
CA LEU A 64 -1.53 2.63 -22.17
C LEU A 64 -2.98 2.74 -21.68
N ALA A 65 -3.91 2.01 -22.30
CA ALA A 65 -5.29 1.96 -21.84
C ALA A 65 -5.41 1.34 -20.43
N ASP A 66 -4.64 0.28 -20.15
CA ASP A 66 -4.57 -0.31 -18.81
C ASP A 66 -3.95 0.66 -17.78
N LEU A 67 -2.90 1.39 -18.18
CA LEU A 67 -2.30 2.41 -17.32
C LEU A 67 -3.27 3.55 -17.00
N ALA A 68 -4.08 3.98 -17.98
CA ALA A 68 -5.10 4.99 -17.77
C ALA A 68 -6.12 4.53 -16.71
N ARG A 69 -6.61 3.29 -16.79
CA ARG A 69 -7.55 2.72 -15.81
C ARG A 69 -6.99 2.66 -14.39
N VAL A 70 -5.70 2.35 -14.25
CA VAL A 70 -5.05 2.33 -12.92
C VAL A 70 -4.88 3.75 -12.38
N THR A 71 -4.49 4.68 -13.25
CA THR A 71 -4.29 6.09 -12.91
C THR A 71 -5.60 6.77 -12.50
N GLU A 72 -6.75 6.41 -13.10
CA GLU A 72 -8.08 6.90 -12.72
C GLU A 72 -8.44 6.61 -11.25
N ARG A 73 -7.97 5.48 -10.70
CA ARG A 73 -8.20 5.12 -9.29
C ARG A 73 -7.35 5.94 -8.32
N GLY A 74 -6.38 6.69 -8.83
CA GLY A 74 -5.51 7.57 -8.08
C GLY A 74 -4.04 7.32 -8.38
N MET A 75 -3.29 8.42 -8.50
CA MET A 75 -1.84 8.39 -8.66
C MET A 75 -1.12 8.48 -7.31
N PRO A 76 0.02 7.79 -7.14
CA PRO A 76 0.90 8.04 -6.01
C PRO A 76 1.27 9.53 -5.95
N THR A 77 1.15 10.15 -4.78
CA THR A 77 1.30 11.61 -4.58
C THR A 77 2.64 12.18 -5.08
N MET A 78 3.66 11.33 -5.25
CA MET A 78 5.02 11.69 -5.65
C MET A 78 5.31 11.41 -7.13
N MET A 79 4.29 11.09 -7.92
CA MET A 79 4.45 10.67 -9.29
C MET A 79 3.46 11.39 -10.20
N ARG A 80 3.94 11.82 -11.36
CA ARG A 80 3.14 12.42 -12.41
C ARG A 80 3.61 11.88 -13.74
N ILE A 81 2.69 11.29 -14.50
CA ILE A 81 2.91 10.96 -15.90
C ILE A 81 2.80 12.28 -16.66
N VAL A 82 3.86 12.66 -17.36
CA VAL A 82 3.90 13.93 -18.09
C VAL A 82 3.41 13.74 -19.51
N GLU A 83 3.72 12.60 -20.12
CA GLU A 83 3.35 12.27 -21.48
C GLU A 83 3.33 10.74 -21.65
N THR A 84 2.46 10.25 -22.52
CA THR A 84 2.39 8.85 -22.93
C THR A 84 2.55 8.77 -24.45
N VAL A 85 3.51 7.98 -24.91
CA VAL A 85 3.79 7.79 -26.33
C VAL A 85 3.38 6.38 -26.72
N GLU A 86 2.33 6.27 -27.53
CA GLU A 86 1.89 5.00 -28.09
C GLU A 86 2.92 4.50 -29.10
N VAL A 87 3.31 3.23 -29.01
CA VAL A 87 4.25 2.61 -29.93
C VAL A 87 3.55 1.50 -30.71
N ALA A 88 3.61 1.61 -32.04
CA ALA A 88 3.23 0.54 -32.95
C ALA A 88 4.47 -0.32 -33.28
N PRO A 89 4.30 -1.63 -33.55
CA PRO A 89 5.40 -2.48 -33.99
C PRO A 89 6.04 -1.91 -35.26
N ASP A 90 7.38 -1.94 -35.35
CA ASP A 90 8.18 -1.44 -36.49
C ASP A 90 8.02 0.07 -36.84
N ASP A 91 7.50 0.89 -35.92
CA ASP A 91 7.44 2.34 -36.13
C ASP A 91 8.84 2.99 -35.99
N ALA A 92 9.49 3.22 -37.12
CA ALA A 92 10.78 3.91 -37.20
C ALA A 92 10.77 5.35 -36.64
N SER A 93 9.59 5.96 -36.44
CA SER A 93 9.46 7.30 -35.84
C SER A 93 9.51 7.29 -34.31
N THR A 94 9.48 6.11 -33.66
CA THR A 94 9.40 5.98 -32.20
C THR A 94 10.54 6.68 -31.48
N VAL A 95 11.78 6.53 -31.96
CA VAL A 95 12.97 7.18 -31.38
C VAL A 95 12.87 8.70 -31.49
N GLN A 96 12.36 9.22 -32.61
CA GLN A 96 12.19 10.65 -32.81
C GLN A 96 11.11 11.23 -31.90
N ARG A 97 9.99 10.51 -31.71
CA ARG A 97 8.92 10.90 -30.79
C ARG A 97 9.38 10.85 -29.34
N LEU A 98 10.19 9.85 -28.96
CA LEU A 98 10.83 9.79 -27.64
C LEU A 98 11.68 11.04 -27.37
N ARG A 99 12.59 11.39 -28.29
CA ARG A 99 13.42 12.60 -28.14
C ARG A 99 12.59 13.86 -28.03
N ALA A 100 11.62 14.05 -28.93
CA ALA A 100 10.73 15.21 -28.91
C ALA A 100 9.98 15.33 -27.58
N ALA A 101 9.48 14.21 -27.04
CA ALA A 101 8.79 14.18 -25.75
C ALA A 101 9.73 14.48 -24.58
N VAL A 102 10.96 13.94 -24.59
CA VAL A 102 11.98 14.23 -23.56
C VAL A 102 12.34 15.71 -23.55
N ASP A 103 12.58 16.30 -24.72
CA ASP A 103 12.96 17.72 -24.86
C ASP A 103 11.84 18.66 -24.39
N ALA A 104 10.59 18.35 -24.76
CA ALA A 104 9.43 19.16 -24.40
C ALA A 104 9.11 19.11 -22.90
N HIS A 105 9.21 17.93 -22.29
CA HIS A 105 8.64 17.67 -20.96
C HIS A 105 9.66 17.49 -19.85
N ARG A 106 10.94 17.29 -20.20
CA ARG A 106 12.08 17.05 -19.30
C ARG A 106 11.73 16.05 -18.18
N PRO A 107 11.39 14.79 -18.53
CA PRO A 107 11.10 13.75 -17.56
C PRO A 107 12.36 13.38 -16.76
N ASN A 108 12.18 12.84 -15.55
CA ASN A 108 13.28 12.25 -14.78
C ASN A 108 13.29 10.71 -14.83
N ILE A 109 12.17 10.11 -15.27
CA ILE A 109 12.01 8.68 -15.46
C ILE A 109 11.41 8.44 -16.84
N VAL A 110 12.02 7.53 -17.61
CA VAL A 110 11.45 7.00 -18.86
C VAL A 110 11.07 5.55 -18.61
N VAL A 111 9.82 5.21 -18.93
CA VAL A 111 9.23 3.89 -18.73
C VAL A 111 9.01 3.27 -20.11
N LEU A 112 9.58 2.09 -20.33
CA LEU A 112 9.52 1.37 -21.60
C LEU A 112 8.80 0.04 -21.40
N ALA A 113 7.88 -0.33 -22.28
CA ALA A 113 7.34 -1.68 -22.33
C ALA A 113 8.45 -2.70 -22.67
N ASP A 114 8.39 -3.91 -22.10
CA ASP A 114 9.45 -4.91 -22.24
C ASP A 114 9.67 -5.34 -23.70
N GLN A 115 8.57 -5.48 -24.44
CA GLN A 115 8.54 -5.73 -25.88
C GLN A 115 9.33 -4.69 -26.71
N LEU A 116 9.51 -3.46 -26.20
CA LEU A 116 10.25 -2.40 -26.87
C LEU A 116 11.77 -2.46 -26.62
N LEU A 117 12.22 -3.22 -25.63
CA LEU A 117 13.66 -3.40 -25.36
C LEU A 117 14.35 -4.27 -26.43
N GLY A 118 13.58 -5.00 -27.24
CA GLY A 118 14.10 -5.78 -28.37
C GLY A 118 14.58 -4.93 -29.55
N ASP A 119 14.11 -3.68 -29.65
CA ASP A 119 14.54 -2.74 -30.69
C ASP A 119 15.92 -2.15 -30.36
N ARG A 120 16.90 -2.41 -31.24
CA ARG A 120 18.28 -1.96 -31.04
C ARG A 120 18.42 -0.44 -31.04
N ASP A 121 17.64 0.28 -31.84
CA ASP A 121 17.77 1.72 -31.94
C ASP A 121 17.14 2.41 -30.73
N LEU A 122 15.99 1.90 -30.26
CA LEU A 122 15.39 2.36 -29.01
C LEU A 122 16.25 2.04 -27.79
N ALA A 123 16.86 0.84 -27.74
CA ALA A 123 17.74 0.45 -26.65
C ALA A 123 19.00 1.34 -26.57
N ARG A 124 19.59 1.69 -27.72
CA ARG A 124 20.71 2.65 -27.77
C ARG A 124 20.30 4.04 -27.29
N GLU A 125 19.14 4.51 -27.72
CA GLU A 125 18.62 5.80 -27.28
C GLU A 125 18.37 5.82 -25.78
N ALA A 126 17.69 4.81 -25.24
CA ALA A 126 17.45 4.68 -23.81
C ALA A 126 18.76 4.64 -23.00
N ALA A 127 19.80 3.97 -23.52
CA ALA A 127 21.12 3.95 -22.90
C ALA A 127 21.80 5.34 -22.91
N ALA A 128 21.66 6.12 -23.99
CA ALA A 128 22.16 7.49 -24.05
C ALA A 128 21.43 8.40 -23.05
N LEU A 129 20.09 8.35 -23.02
CA LEU A 129 19.29 9.07 -22.03
C LEU A 129 19.64 8.67 -20.59
N HIS A 130 19.98 7.40 -20.36
CA HIS A 130 20.46 6.94 -19.07
C HIS A 130 21.81 7.54 -18.69
N ALA A 131 22.76 7.60 -19.63
CA ALA A 131 24.08 8.20 -19.43
C ALA A 131 23.97 9.70 -19.08
N ASP A 132 22.95 10.39 -19.62
CA ASP A 132 22.63 11.79 -19.30
C ASP A 132 21.91 11.97 -17.95
N GLY A 133 21.75 10.89 -17.18
CA GLY A 133 21.26 10.91 -15.80
C GLY A 133 19.76 10.63 -15.65
N MET A 134 19.04 10.30 -16.73
CA MET A 134 17.64 9.85 -16.60
C MET A 134 17.56 8.40 -16.11
N ARG A 135 16.49 8.10 -15.37
CA ARG A 135 16.24 6.74 -14.88
C ARG A 135 15.38 6.00 -15.91
N ILE A 136 15.92 4.92 -16.47
CA ILE A 136 15.16 4.02 -17.34
C ILE A 136 14.56 2.90 -16.49
N ARG A 137 13.28 2.59 -16.73
CA ARG A 137 12.54 1.52 -16.06
C ARG A 137 11.68 0.76 -17.06
N THR A 138 11.44 -0.51 -16.80
CA THR A 138 10.45 -1.29 -17.54
C THR A 138 9.04 -0.94 -17.06
N LEU A 139 8.03 -1.15 -17.90
CA LEU A 139 6.64 -0.94 -17.55
C LEU A 139 6.22 -1.80 -16.36
N LEU A 140 6.65 -3.08 -16.33
CA LEU A 140 6.43 -3.95 -15.19
C LEU A 140 7.05 -3.39 -13.90
N GLY A 141 8.34 -3.03 -13.92
CA GLY A 141 9.01 -2.48 -12.74
C GLY A 141 8.40 -1.16 -12.28
N PHE A 142 7.86 -0.36 -13.21
CA PHE A 142 7.13 0.86 -12.88
C PHE A 142 5.82 0.56 -12.12
N TYR A 143 5.05 -0.43 -12.56
CA TYR A 143 3.84 -0.89 -11.87
C TYR A 143 4.15 -1.43 -10.46
N GLU A 144 5.19 -2.24 -10.33
CA GLU A 144 5.57 -2.85 -9.05
C GLU A 144 6.08 -1.81 -8.05
N ASP A 145 6.98 -0.92 -8.48
CA ASP A 145 7.61 0.06 -7.59
C ASP A 145 6.61 1.11 -7.10
N TRP A 146 5.72 1.58 -7.99
CA TRP A 146 4.86 2.73 -7.72
C TRP A 146 3.44 2.38 -7.36
N PHE A 147 2.86 1.37 -8.00
CA PHE A 147 1.49 0.94 -7.74
C PHE A 147 1.40 -0.29 -6.86
N ARG A 148 2.51 -1.04 -6.67
CA ARG A 148 2.51 -2.35 -5.99
C ARG A 148 1.53 -3.32 -6.66
N LEU A 149 1.39 -3.20 -7.97
CA LEU A 149 0.54 -4.00 -8.84
C LEU A 149 1.39 -4.65 -9.93
N VAL A 150 0.81 -5.63 -10.61
CA VAL A 150 1.34 -6.19 -11.87
C VAL A 150 0.38 -5.77 -12.99
N PRO A 151 0.87 -5.39 -14.20
CA PRO A 151 0.02 -5.02 -15.33
C PRO A 151 -0.91 -6.16 -15.76
N LEU A 152 -2.15 -5.86 -16.13
CA LEU A 152 -3.14 -6.87 -16.54
C LEU A 152 -2.72 -7.61 -17.82
N SER A 153 -2.06 -6.93 -18.76
CA SER A 153 -1.52 -7.55 -19.97
C SER A 153 -0.54 -8.69 -19.67
N GLU A 154 0.34 -8.51 -18.69
CA GLU A 154 1.34 -9.51 -18.26
C GLU A 154 0.69 -10.64 -17.45
N LEU A 155 -0.29 -10.30 -16.60
CA LEU A 155 -1.09 -11.29 -15.88
C LEU A 155 -1.86 -12.18 -16.84
N ALA A 156 -2.45 -11.66 -17.92
CA ALA A 156 -3.26 -12.46 -18.84
C ALA A 156 -2.46 -13.58 -19.52
N GLU A 157 -1.22 -13.31 -19.94
CA GLU A 157 -0.39 -14.30 -20.63
C GLU A 157 0.18 -15.35 -19.68
N VAL A 158 0.68 -14.92 -18.51
CA VAL A 158 1.35 -15.84 -17.59
C VAL A 158 0.38 -16.50 -16.60
N SER A 159 -0.77 -15.90 -16.27
CA SER A 159 -1.77 -16.52 -15.38
C SER A 159 -2.42 -17.76 -15.98
N LEU A 160 -2.48 -17.88 -17.32
CA LEU A 160 -2.97 -19.08 -18.00
C LEU A 160 -2.00 -20.26 -17.87
N LEU A 161 -0.74 -20.00 -17.53
CA LEU A 161 0.31 -21.00 -17.35
C LEU A 161 0.49 -21.41 -15.87
N PHE A 162 -0.05 -20.64 -14.93
CA PHE A 162 0.01 -20.98 -13.50
C PHE A 162 -1.23 -21.76 -13.08
N ASP A 163 -1.04 -23.02 -12.70
CA ASP A 163 -2.04 -23.77 -11.97
C ASP A 163 -2.18 -23.13 -10.57
N ILE A 164 -3.28 -22.40 -10.37
CA ILE A 164 -3.61 -21.69 -9.12
C ILE A 164 -3.66 -22.66 -7.92
N GLY A 165 -3.70 -23.98 -8.18
CA GLY A 165 -3.62 -25.03 -7.16
C GLY A 165 -2.26 -25.19 -6.47
N GLU A 166 -1.14 -24.72 -7.02
CA GLU A 166 0.20 -25.09 -6.51
C GLU A 166 0.79 -24.11 -5.47
N VAL A 167 0.14 -22.97 -5.21
CA VAL A 167 0.68 -21.88 -4.36
C VAL A 167 0.45 -22.07 -2.85
N HIS A 168 -0.01 -23.25 -2.43
CA HIS A 168 -0.06 -23.57 -1.00
C HIS A 168 0.88 -24.71 -0.69
N SER A 169 2.11 -24.35 -0.27
CA SER A 169 3.03 -25.33 0.30
C SER A 169 2.28 -26.13 1.38
N PRO A 170 2.18 -27.47 1.25
CA PRO A 170 1.47 -28.29 2.23
C PRO A 170 2.13 -28.18 3.61
N VAL A 171 3.41 -27.80 3.66
CA VAL A 171 4.14 -27.49 4.89
C VAL A 171 3.65 -26.19 5.51
N TYR A 172 3.46 -25.13 4.70
CA TYR A 172 2.91 -23.85 5.17
C TYR A 172 1.53 -24.02 5.79
N LEU A 173 0.62 -24.75 5.11
CA LEU A 173 -0.72 -25.02 5.62
C LEU A 173 -0.71 -25.78 6.95
N ARG A 174 0.16 -26.78 7.09
CA ARG A 174 0.33 -27.54 8.35
C ARG A 174 0.88 -26.66 9.46
N LEU A 175 1.91 -25.85 9.17
CA LEU A 175 2.51 -24.95 10.15
C LEU A 175 1.51 -23.89 10.62
N LYS A 176 0.75 -23.30 9.69
CA LYS A 176 -0.32 -22.36 10.03
C LYS A 176 -1.34 -23.02 10.94
N ARG A 177 -1.80 -24.24 10.61
CA ARG A 177 -2.80 -24.96 11.42
C ARG A 177 -2.26 -25.28 12.82
N LEU A 178 -0.99 -25.64 12.93
CA LEU A 178 -0.34 -25.86 14.22
C LEU A 178 -0.24 -24.55 15.03
N LEU A 179 0.11 -23.44 14.39
CA LEU A 179 0.14 -22.12 15.03
C LEU A 179 -1.24 -21.65 15.47
N ASP A 180 -2.28 -21.85 14.66
CA ASP A 180 -3.66 -21.50 15.01
C ASP A 180 -4.13 -22.30 16.23
N ILE A 181 -3.85 -23.62 16.26
CA ILE A 181 -4.19 -24.50 17.39
C ILE A 181 -3.40 -24.10 18.64
N ALA A 182 -2.08 -23.92 18.52
CA ALA A 182 -1.22 -23.54 19.64
C ALA A 182 -1.63 -22.18 20.22
N SER A 183 -1.89 -21.19 19.36
CA SER A 183 -2.34 -19.86 19.77
C SER A 183 -3.73 -19.91 20.42
N GLY A 184 -4.66 -20.67 19.82
CA GLY A 184 -6.01 -20.85 20.35
C GLY A 184 -6.01 -21.52 21.73
N VAL A 185 -5.20 -22.55 21.92
CA VAL A 185 -5.06 -23.23 23.23
C VAL A 185 -4.40 -22.29 24.25
N SER A 186 -3.30 -21.63 23.87
CA SER A 186 -2.56 -20.75 24.79
C SER A 186 -3.43 -19.57 25.26
N LEU A 187 -4.09 -18.89 24.32
CA LEU A 187 -5.00 -17.77 24.61
C LEU A 187 -6.26 -18.24 25.34
N GLY A 188 -6.79 -19.42 25.00
CA GLY A 188 -7.93 -20.02 25.70
C GLY A 188 -7.62 -20.31 27.16
N VAL A 189 -6.44 -20.89 27.46
CA VAL A 189 -5.99 -21.12 28.84
C VAL A 189 -5.80 -19.79 29.57
N ALA A 190 -5.13 -18.82 28.95
CA ALA A 190 -4.96 -17.48 29.53
C ALA A 190 -6.32 -16.82 29.84
N PHE A 191 -7.31 -16.96 28.96
CA PHE A 191 -8.66 -16.47 29.17
C PHE A 191 -9.34 -17.15 30.37
N VAL A 192 -9.32 -18.48 30.44
CA VAL A 192 -9.90 -19.24 31.57
C VAL A 192 -9.25 -18.84 32.90
N VAL A 193 -7.93 -18.62 32.91
CA VAL A 193 -7.20 -18.15 34.09
C VAL A 193 -7.56 -16.70 34.45
N ALA A 194 -7.80 -15.84 33.46
CA ALA A 194 -8.15 -14.43 33.68
C ALA A 194 -9.58 -14.24 34.21
N VAL A 195 -10.54 -15.09 33.78
CA VAL A 195 -11.96 -15.01 34.17
C VAL A 195 -12.19 -14.88 35.69
N PRO A 196 -11.59 -15.69 36.59
CA PRO A 196 -11.80 -15.53 38.03
C PRO A 196 -11.32 -14.18 38.57
N PHE A 197 -10.21 -13.62 38.06
CA PHE A 197 -9.74 -12.30 38.48
C PHE A 197 -10.68 -11.19 38.02
N VAL A 198 -11.15 -11.27 36.77
CA VAL A 198 -12.16 -10.34 36.23
C VAL A 198 -13.46 -10.46 37.02
N MET A 199 -13.86 -11.68 37.38
CA MET A 199 -15.06 -11.93 38.19
C MET A 199 -14.96 -11.29 39.58
N ILE A 200 -13.82 -11.45 40.26
CA ILE A 200 -13.57 -10.81 41.56
C ILE A 200 -13.59 -9.28 41.43
N GLY A 201 -12.89 -8.74 40.44
CA GLY A 201 -12.88 -7.30 40.17
C GLY A 201 -14.28 -6.75 39.89
N ASN A 202 -15.07 -7.47 39.08
CA ASN A 202 -16.44 -7.11 38.76
C ASN A 202 -17.36 -7.19 39.99
N LEU A 203 -17.19 -8.20 40.86
CA LEU A 203 -17.94 -8.33 42.11
C LEU A 203 -17.67 -7.16 43.08
N LEU A 204 -16.42 -6.70 43.15
CA LEU A 204 -16.03 -5.61 44.05
C LEU A 204 -16.41 -4.22 43.51
N GLY A 205 -16.28 -3.99 42.20
CA GLY A 205 -16.46 -2.67 41.59
C GLY A 205 -17.86 -2.41 41.02
N ASN A 206 -18.36 -3.30 40.17
CA ASN A 206 -19.50 -3.03 39.28
C ASN A 206 -20.77 -3.82 39.66
N ARG A 207 -20.62 -4.98 40.33
CA ARG A 207 -21.69 -5.87 40.83
C ARG A 207 -22.71 -6.35 39.78
N GLY A 208 -22.39 -6.23 38.49
CA GLY A 208 -23.23 -6.70 37.37
C GLY A 208 -22.94 -8.15 36.94
N PRO A 209 -23.76 -8.76 36.07
CA PRO A 209 -23.46 -10.07 35.49
C PRO A 209 -22.26 -10.02 34.53
N LEU A 210 -21.42 -11.05 34.52
CA LEU A 210 -20.29 -11.17 33.57
C LEU A 210 -20.73 -11.56 32.15
N ILE A 211 -21.83 -12.31 32.04
CA ILE A 211 -22.37 -12.78 30.77
C ILE A 211 -23.71 -12.07 30.56
N TYR A 212 -23.78 -11.28 29.49
CA TYR A 212 -24.99 -10.59 29.09
C TYR A 212 -25.74 -11.40 28.04
N SER A 213 -27.03 -11.61 28.27
CA SER A 213 -27.95 -12.18 27.29
C SER A 213 -28.95 -11.11 26.87
N GLN A 214 -29.19 -10.94 25.57
CA GLN A 214 -30.21 -10.04 25.04
C GLN A 214 -31.17 -10.82 24.15
N ALA A 215 -32.48 -10.64 24.37
CA ALA A 215 -33.50 -11.18 23.47
C ALA A 215 -33.45 -10.39 22.13
N ARG A 216 -33.39 -11.11 21.01
CA ARG A 216 -33.43 -10.47 19.69
C ARG A 216 -34.83 -9.93 19.44
N VAL A 217 -34.95 -8.61 19.42
CA VAL A 217 -36.13 -7.88 18.95
C VAL A 217 -35.86 -7.44 17.52
N GLY A 218 -36.22 -8.31 16.58
CA GLY A 218 -36.23 -8.09 15.14
C GLY A 218 -37.53 -8.62 14.57
#